data_AF-A0A9X3EES7-F1
#
_entry.id   AF-A0A9X3EES7-F1
#
_cell.length_a   1.000
_cell.length_b   1.000
_cell.length_c   1.000
_cell.angle_alpha   90.00
_cell.angle_beta   90.00
_cell.angle_gamma   90.00
#
_symmetry.space_group_name_H-M   'P 1'
#
loop_
_entity.id
_entity.type
_entity.pdbx_description
1 polymer ?
#
loop_
_entity_poly.entity_id
_entity_poly.type
_entity_poly.pdbx_seq_one_letter_code
_entity_poly.pdbx_strand_id
1 'polypeptide(L)'
;MNLISRDDFAIKASNFNLSDGLVLTRLTCGLFMLPHSLSKFADWAPAPGTVAFFGKVGFQPPELWVWIAGGSEAVFAILLILGICTRWSALGLASVMAVAAYSVFALKGFVWLANNGGFEYAVFFGVMLIGLALNEFKRRPLFGAMA
;
A
#
# COMPACT_ATOMS: atom_id res chain seq x y z
N MET A 1 11.80 2.74 24.55
CA MET A 1 11.02 3.24 23.39
C MET A 1 11.39 2.38 22.19
N ASN A 2 10.58 1.38 21.85
CA ASN A 2 10.86 0.52 20.69
C ASN A 2 9.78 0.73 19.63
N LEU A 3 10.02 1.73 18.77
CA LEU A 3 9.25 1.96 17.54
C LEU A 3 9.27 0.74 16.61
N ILE A 4 10.34 -0.06 16.72
CA ILE A 4 10.57 -1.31 16.02
C ILE A 4 11.08 -2.32 17.05
N SER A 5 10.57 -3.55 17.01
CA SER A 5 11.01 -4.67 17.83
C SER A 5 11.40 -5.88 16.97
N ARG A 6 12.07 -6.88 17.56
CA ARG A 6 12.38 -8.13 16.86
C ARG A 6 11.14 -8.85 16.35
N ASP A 7 10.01 -8.71 17.04
CA ASP A 7 8.73 -9.28 16.64
C ASP A 7 8.13 -8.63 15.39
N ASP A 8 8.63 -7.47 14.95
CA ASP A 8 8.22 -6.88 13.68
C ASP A 8 8.88 -7.55 12.48
N PHE A 9 9.93 -8.36 12.69
CA PHE A 9 10.63 -9.08 11.62
C PHE A 9 10.36 -10.59 11.63
N ALA A 10 9.57 -11.08 12.57
CA ALA A 10 9.26 -12.49 12.73
C ALA A 10 8.01 -12.89 11.95
N ILE A 11 8.14 -13.86 11.05
CA ILE A 11 7.01 -14.51 10.39
C ILE A 11 6.48 -15.61 11.33
N LYS A 12 5.23 -15.48 11.77
CA LYS A 12 4.60 -16.38 12.75
C LYS A 12 3.34 -17.01 12.14
N ALA A 13 2.96 -18.21 12.59
CA ALA A 13 1.70 -18.83 12.19
C ALA A 13 0.48 -17.93 12.49
N SER A 14 0.53 -17.19 13.61
CA SER A 14 -0.49 -16.20 13.98
C SER A 14 -0.66 -15.07 12.95
N ASN A 15 0.38 -14.76 12.15
CA ASN A 15 0.26 -13.77 11.09
C ASN A 15 -0.76 -14.23 10.03
N PHE A 16 -1.04 -15.53 9.92
CA PHE A 16 -1.95 -16.09 8.90
C PHE A 16 -3.23 -16.67 9.50
N ASN A 17 -3.58 -16.29 10.73
CA ASN A 17 -4.84 -16.71 11.35
C ASN A 17 -6.05 -16.02 10.70
N LEU A 18 -6.72 -16.70 9.77
CA LEU A 18 -7.86 -16.17 9.02
C LEU A 18 -9.12 -15.94 9.88
N SER A 19 -9.15 -16.44 11.12
CA SER A 19 -10.23 -16.15 12.06
C SER A 19 -10.10 -14.75 12.71
N ASP A 20 -8.93 -14.09 12.60
CA ASP A 20 -8.77 -12.69 12.99
C ASP A 20 -9.13 -11.78 11.81
N GLY A 21 -10.21 -11.01 11.93
CA GLY A 21 -10.67 -10.08 10.90
C GLY A 21 -9.63 -9.03 10.49
N LEU A 22 -8.71 -8.65 11.38
CA LEU A 22 -7.63 -7.73 11.06
C LEU A 22 -6.52 -8.40 10.25
N VAL A 23 -6.22 -9.68 10.54
CA VAL A 23 -5.31 -10.48 9.72
C VAL A 23 -5.90 -10.68 8.32
N LEU A 24 -7.19 -11.01 8.24
CA LEU A 24 -7.90 -11.14 6.97
C LEU A 24 -7.83 -9.84 6.17
N THR A 25 -8.14 -8.70 6.81
CA THR A 25 -8.06 -7.37 6.18
C THR A 25 -6.66 -7.05 5.66
N ARG A 26 -5.63 -7.30 6.49
CA ARG A 26 -4.22 -7.12 6.14
C ARG A 26 -3.81 -7.95 4.93
N LEU A 27 -4.17 -9.24 4.92
CA LEU A 27 -3.89 -10.14 3.81
C LEU A 27 -4.59 -9.69 2.53
N THR A 28 -5.88 -9.31 2.61
CA THR A 28 -6.64 -8.80 1.47
C THR A 28 -6.00 -7.53 0.89
N CYS A 29 -5.65 -6.56 1.74
CA CYS A 29 -5.01 -5.32 1.29
C CYS A 29 -3.68 -5.59 0.56
N GLY A 30 -2.86 -6.49 1.11
CA GLY A 30 -1.58 -6.84 0.50
C GLY A 30 -1.75 -7.63 -0.81
N LEU A 31 -2.59 -8.67 -0.81
CA LEU A 31 -2.79 -9.51 -2.00
C LEU A 31 -3.39 -8.73 -3.17
N PHE A 32 -4.36 -7.85 -2.90
CA PHE A 32 -5.03 -7.07 -3.95
C PHE A 32 -4.11 -6.00 -4.54
N MET A 33 -3.05 -5.60 -3.83
CA MET A 33 -2.06 -4.67 -4.35
C MET A 33 -1.11 -5.31 -5.38
N LEU A 34 -0.90 -6.62 -5.32
CA LEU A 34 0.05 -7.29 -6.22
C LEU A 34 -0.33 -7.15 -7.71
N PRO A 35 -1.59 -7.35 -8.14
CA PRO A 35 -2.00 -7.04 -9.51
C PRO A 35 -1.77 -5.59 -9.92
N HIS A 36 -1.97 -4.63 -9.02
CA HIS A 36 -1.73 -3.21 -9.31
C HIS A 36 -0.24 -2.92 -9.55
N SER A 37 0.64 -3.53 -8.77
CA SER A 37 2.08 -3.45 -8.99
C SER A 37 2.49 -4.10 -10.30
N LEU A 38 2.04 -5.34 -10.56
CA LEU A 38 2.37 -6.07 -11.77
C LEU A 38 1.90 -5.35 -13.04
N SER A 39 0.72 -4.72 -13.00
CA SER A 39 0.17 -3.98 -14.15
C SER A 39 1.00 -2.78 -14.61
N LYS A 40 1.95 -2.32 -13.79
CA LYS A 40 2.87 -1.24 -14.14
C LYS A 40 4.00 -1.69 -15.07
N PHE A 41 4.19 -2.99 -15.22
CA PHE A 41 5.27 -3.57 -16.01
C PHE A 41 4.73 -4.45 -17.14
N ALA A 42 5.45 -4.48 -18.25
CA ALA A 42 5.25 -5.36 -19.38
C ALA A 42 6.62 -5.86 -19.84
N ASP A 43 6.78 -7.17 -20.04
CA ASP A 43 8.05 -7.80 -20.45
C ASP A 43 9.27 -7.35 -19.63
N TRP A 44 9.09 -7.26 -18.31
CA TRP A 44 10.13 -6.83 -17.35
C TRP A 44 10.59 -5.36 -17.49
N ALA A 45 9.85 -4.53 -18.22
CA ALA A 45 10.09 -3.09 -18.36
C ALA A 45 8.84 -2.27 -17.97
N PRO A 46 8.97 -0.96 -17.67
CA PRO A 46 7.82 -0.08 -17.45
C PRO A 46 6.85 -0.13 -18.63
N ALA A 47 5.57 -0.40 -18.36
CA ALA A 47 4.55 -0.49 -19.40
C ALA A 47 4.37 0.88 -20.08
N PRO A 48 4.37 0.98 -21.43
CA PRO A 48 4.31 2.27 -22.14
C PRO A 48 3.11 3.13 -21.76
N GLY A 49 1.93 2.53 -21.54
CA GLY A 49 0.74 3.25 -21.09
C GLY A 49 0.89 3.86 -19.70
N THR A 50 1.57 3.16 -18.79
CA THR A 50 1.87 3.64 -17.44
C THR A 50 2.90 4.77 -17.50
N VAL A 51 3.96 4.63 -18.29
CA VAL A 51 4.96 5.70 -18.50
C VAL A 51 4.28 6.96 -19.04
N ALA A 52 3.41 6.82 -20.05
CA ALA A 52 2.66 7.95 -20.61
C ALA A 52 1.73 8.61 -19.58
N PHE A 53 1.06 7.82 -18.73
CA PHE A 53 0.25 8.36 -17.63
C PHE A 53 1.10 9.17 -16.65
N PHE A 54 2.22 8.62 -16.18
CA PHE A 54 3.12 9.30 -15.24
C PHE A 54 3.68 10.60 -15.84
N GLY A 55 4.06 10.59 -17.12
CA GLY A 55 4.50 11.78 -17.84
C GLY A 55 3.42 12.87 -17.89
N LYS A 56 2.14 12.49 -18.09
CA LYS A 56 1.01 13.43 -18.07
C LYS A 56 0.80 14.03 -16.68
N VAL A 57 0.94 13.24 -15.60
CA VAL A 57 0.84 13.75 -14.22
C VAL A 57 1.93 14.80 -13.94
N GLY A 58 3.07 14.72 -14.62
CA GLY A 58 4.23 15.61 -14.43
C GLY A 58 5.41 14.94 -13.73
N PHE A 59 5.38 13.61 -13.55
CA PHE A 59 6.51 12.87 -12.99
C PHE A 59 7.66 12.80 -14.00
N GLN A 60 8.84 13.31 -13.62
CA GLN A 60 10.04 13.35 -14.46
C GLN A 60 11.26 12.77 -13.72
N PRO A 61 12.02 11.83 -14.33
CA PRO A 61 11.69 11.08 -15.55
C PRO A 61 10.59 10.04 -15.28
N PRO A 62 9.59 9.87 -16.15
CA PRO A 62 8.40 9.06 -15.86
C PRO A 62 8.70 7.58 -15.61
N GLU A 63 9.68 7.00 -16.30
CA GLU A 63 10.08 5.60 -16.16
C GLU A 63 10.59 5.30 -14.75
N LEU A 64 11.38 6.20 -14.16
CA LEU A 64 11.86 6.06 -12.79
C LEU A 64 10.70 6.00 -11.80
N TRP A 65 9.70 6.85 -12.00
CA TRP A 65 8.52 6.89 -11.14
C TRP A 65 7.63 5.66 -11.29
N VAL A 66 7.59 5.03 -12.47
CA VAL A 66 6.94 3.72 -12.63
C VAL A 66 7.64 2.66 -11.79
N TRP A 67 8.98 2.61 -11.79
CA TRP A 67 9.75 1.70 -10.95
C TRP A 67 9.53 1.96 -9.46
N ILE A 68 9.54 3.22 -9.03
CA ILE A 68 9.29 3.59 -7.63
C ILE A 68 7.87 3.19 -7.22
N ALA A 69 6.86 3.52 -8.02
CA ALA A 69 5.47 3.20 -7.71
C ALA A 69 5.25 1.68 -7.67
N GLY A 70 5.64 0.95 -8.72
CA GLY A 70 5.45 -0.50 -8.78
C GLY A 70 6.29 -1.25 -7.74
N GLY A 71 7.53 -0.81 -7.50
CA GLY A 71 8.41 -1.40 -6.50
C GLY A 71 7.92 -1.16 -5.08
N SER A 72 7.49 0.07 -4.74
CA SER A 72 6.95 0.37 -3.41
C SER A 72 5.63 -0.37 -3.14
N GLU A 73 4.73 -0.46 -4.12
CA GLU A 73 3.52 -1.29 -4.02
C GLU A 73 3.86 -2.75 -3.73
N ALA A 74 4.79 -3.35 -4.49
CA ALA A 74 5.21 -4.73 -4.28
C ALA A 74 5.86 -4.95 -2.91
N VAL A 75 6.83 -4.12 -2.54
CA VAL A 75 7.57 -4.26 -1.29
C VAL A 75 6.63 -4.14 -0.09
N PHE A 76 5.83 -3.07 -0.02
CA PHE A 76 4.93 -2.90 1.11
C PHE A 76 3.81 -3.95 1.12
N ALA A 77 3.30 -4.38 -0.04
CA ALA A 77 2.33 -5.47 -0.11
C ALA A 77 2.91 -6.78 0.44
N ILE A 78 4.12 -7.16 0.02
CA ILE A 78 4.77 -8.39 0.48
C ILE A 78 5.04 -8.34 1.98
N LEU A 79 5.60 -7.24 2.49
CA LEU A 79 5.81 -7.06 3.94
C LEU A 79 4.48 -7.14 4.69
N LEU A 80 3.43 -6.50 4.15
CA LEU A 80 2.10 -6.51 4.73
C LEU A 80 1.48 -7.90 4.71
N ILE A 81 1.71 -8.75 3.70
CA ILE A 81 1.26 -10.15 3.65
C ILE A 81 2.00 -11.01 4.68
N LEU A 82 3.33 -10.87 4.77
CA LEU A 82 4.16 -11.68 5.67
C LEU A 82 4.02 -11.28 7.15
N GLY A 83 3.53 -10.07 7.40
CA GLY A 83 3.32 -9.55 8.76
C GLY A 83 4.57 -8.91 9.32
N ILE A 84 5.41 -8.43 8.40
CA ILE A 84 6.66 -7.77 8.70
C ILE A 84 6.40 -6.28 8.77
N CYS A 85 6.81 -5.67 9.88
CA CYS A 85 6.66 -4.24 10.15
C CYS A 85 5.25 -3.73 9.83
N THR A 86 4.19 -4.50 10.15
CA THR A 86 2.81 -4.27 9.67
C THR A 86 2.35 -2.81 9.80
N ARG A 87 2.68 -2.16 10.92
CA ARG A 87 2.44 -0.72 11.19
C ARG A 87 3.01 0.18 10.09
N TRP A 88 4.29 -0.01 9.78
CA TRP A 88 5.05 0.78 8.82
C TRP A 88 4.73 0.38 7.38
N SER A 89 4.56 -0.91 7.11
CA SER A 89 4.17 -1.43 5.79
C SER A 89 2.79 -0.90 5.38
N ALA A 90 1.84 -0.86 6.31
CA ALA A 90 0.52 -0.29 6.06
C ALA A 90 0.58 1.23 5.81
N LEU A 91 1.36 1.99 6.60
CA LEU A 91 1.56 3.42 6.36
C LEU A 91 2.28 3.71 5.04
N GLY A 92 3.29 2.92 4.69
CA GLY A 92 4.00 3.02 3.43
C GLY A 92 3.06 2.83 2.25
N LEU A 93 2.26 1.76 2.29
CA LEU A 93 1.29 1.50 1.22
C LEU A 93 0.15 2.54 1.19
N ALA A 94 -0.31 3.03 2.34
CA ALA A 94 -1.28 4.12 2.41
C ALA A 94 -0.74 5.40 1.76
N SER A 95 0.55 5.68 1.94
CA SER A 95 1.21 6.83 1.32
C SER A 95 1.26 6.69 -0.20
N VAL A 96 1.53 5.49 -0.71
CA VAL A 96 1.47 5.20 -2.16
C VAL A 96 0.06 5.42 -2.70
N MET A 97 -0.97 4.97 -1.96
CA MET A 97 -2.37 5.21 -2.34
C MET A 97 -2.75 6.70 -2.33
N ALA A 98 -2.23 7.48 -1.39
CA ALA A 98 -2.43 8.93 -1.37
C ALA A 98 -1.85 9.60 -2.62
N VAL A 99 -0.62 9.23 -3.03
CA VAL A 99 0.01 9.72 -4.26
C VAL A 99 -0.79 9.27 -5.49
N ALA A 100 -1.27 8.03 -5.53
CA ALA A 100 -2.10 7.52 -6.62
C ALA A 100 -3.43 8.30 -6.75
N ALA A 101 -4.13 8.51 -5.63
CA ALA A 101 -5.37 9.29 -5.60
C ALA A 101 -5.14 10.74 -6.05
N TYR A 102 -4.09 11.39 -5.54
CA TYR A 102 -3.71 12.74 -5.95
C TYR A 102 -3.36 12.80 -7.44
N SER A 103 -2.65 11.82 -7.98
CA SER A 103 -2.26 11.77 -9.39
C SER A 103 -3.48 11.72 -10.32
N VAL A 104 -4.49 10.91 -9.95
CA VAL A 104 -5.76 10.85 -10.69
C VAL A 104 -6.52 12.16 -10.58
N PHE A 105 -6.61 12.75 -9.39
CA PHE A 105 -7.26 14.04 -9.17
C PHE A 105 -6.59 15.18 -9.93
N ALA A 106 -5.26 15.25 -9.91
CA ALA A 106 -4.48 16.29 -10.59
C ALA A 106 -4.69 16.23 -12.12
N LEU A 107 -4.84 15.03 -12.68
CA LEU A 107 -5.03 14.85 -14.11
C LEU A 107 -6.47 15.00 -14.59
N LYS A 108 -7.45 14.53 -13.81
CA LYS A 108 -8.84 14.41 -14.25
C LYS A 108 -9.81 15.33 -13.50
N GLY A 109 -9.33 16.05 -12.49
CA GLY A 109 -10.17 16.76 -11.55
C GLY A 109 -10.94 15.80 -10.64
N PHE A 110 -12.11 16.24 -10.17
CA PHE A 110 -12.93 15.45 -9.27
C PHE A 110 -13.72 14.36 -10.02
N VAL A 111 -13.11 13.18 -10.18
CA VAL A 111 -13.79 11.96 -10.63
C VAL A 111 -13.74 10.95 -9.49
N TRP A 112 -14.88 10.70 -8.85
CA TRP A 112 -14.95 9.77 -7.73
C TRP A 112 -14.92 8.31 -8.20
N LEU A 113 -15.95 7.88 -8.94
CA LEU A 113 -16.20 6.47 -9.23
C LEU A 113 -15.06 5.80 -10.01
N ALA A 114 -14.60 4.65 -9.50
CA ALA A 114 -13.46 3.93 -10.06
C ALA A 114 -13.71 3.42 -11.50
N ASN A 115 -14.94 3.02 -11.84
CA ASN A 115 -15.30 2.58 -13.20
C ASN A 115 -15.24 3.69 -14.25
N ASN A 116 -15.28 4.96 -13.82
CA ASN A 116 -15.02 6.13 -14.67
C ASN A 116 -13.54 6.56 -14.63
N GLY A 117 -12.67 5.72 -14.06
CA GLY A 117 -11.25 6.01 -13.86
C GLY A 117 -10.99 7.06 -12.77
N GLY A 118 -11.87 7.15 -11.77
CA GLY A 118 -11.76 8.00 -10.60
C GLY A 118 -10.86 7.44 -9.49
N PHE A 119 -10.71 8.21 -8.41
CA PHE A 119 -9.77 7.92 -7.32
C PHE A 119 -10.38 7.21 -6.10
N GLU A 120 -11.66 6.84 -6.15
CA GLU A 120 -12.39 6.14 -5.08
C GLU A 120 -11.63 4.93 -4.53
N TYR A 121 -11.14 4.05 -5.41
CA TYR A 121 -10.48 2.81 -4.98
C TYR A 121 -9.18 3.07 -4.23
N ALA A 122 -8.38 4.05 -4.67
CA ALA A 122 -7.15 4.46 -3.99
C ALA A 122 -7.47 5.04 -2.60
N VAL A 123 -8.52 5.86 -2.48
CA VAL A 123 -8.97 6.39 -1.18
C VAL A 123 -9.45 5.28 -0.27
N PHE A 124 -10.27 4.35 -0.77
CA PHE A 124 -10.76 3.20 -0.01
C PHE A 124 -9.59 2.38 0.55
N PHE A 125 -8.64 1.99 -0.30
CA PHE A 125 -7.44 1.25 0.14
C PHE A 125 -6.60 2.05 1.14
N GLY A 126 -6.38 3.33 0.88
CA GLY A 126 -5.64 4.21 1.79
C GLY A 126 -6.26 4.26 3.20
N VAL A 127 -7.58 4.42 3.29
CA VAL A 127 -8.30 4.45 4.58
C VAL A 127 -8.22 3.09 5.30
N MET A 128 -8.38 1.97 4.58
CA MET A 128 -8.25 0.63 5.15
C MET A 128 -6.84 0.41 5.74
N LEU A 129 -5.81 0.84 5.02
CA LEU A 129 -4.42 0.74 5.44
C LEU A 129 -4.10 1.64 6.65
N ILE A 130 -4.66 2.85 6.69
CA ILE A 130 -4.55 3.73 7.87
C ILE A 130 -5.23 3.08 9.09
N GLY A 131 -6.45 2.55 8.93
CA GLY A 131 -7.16 1.85 10.00
C GLY A 131 -6.36 0.65 10.54
N LEU A 132 -5.77 -0.13 9.64
CA LEU A 132 -4.90 -1.24 9.99
C LEU A 132 -3.65 -0.77 10.76
N ALA A 133 -2.97 0.28 10.27
CA ALA A 133 -1.79 0.84 10.94
C ALA A 133 -2.13 1.30 12.37
N LEU A 134 -3.22 2.07 12.52
CA LEU A 134 -3.69 2.57 13.82
C LEU A 134 -3.99 1.42 14.79
N ASN A 135 -4.65 0.36 14.31
CA ASN A 135 -4.93 -0.81 15.14
C ASN A 135 -3.65 -1.53 15.58
N GLU A 136 -2.68 -1.69 14.68
CA GLU A 136 -1.40 -2.33 15.01
C GLU A 136 -0.58 -1.49 16.00
N PHE A 137 -0.65 -0.15 15.92
CA PHE A 137 -0.08 0.72 16.95
C PHE A 137 -0.76 0.56 18.32
N LYS A 138 -2.06 0.25 18.37
CA LYS A 138 -2.75 -0.05 19.65
C LYS A 138 -2.37 -1.41 20.22
N ARG A 139 -2.24 -2.44 19.37
CA ARG A 139 -1.84 -3.80 19.78
C ARG A 139 -0.40 -3.86 20.30
N ARG A 140 0.46 -2.94 19.84
CA ARG A 140 1.87 -2.81 20.26
C ARG A 140 2.14 -1.34 20.62
N PRO A 141 1.63 -0.87 21.77
CA PRO A 141 1.61 0.54 22.09
C PRO A 141 3.04 1.10 22.17
N LEU A 142 3.22 2.28 21.57
CA LEU A 142 4.49 3.04 21.56
C LEU A 142 4.93 3.43 22.98
N PHE A 143 3.98 3.46 23.90
CA PHE A 143 4.14 3.66 25.32
C PHE A 143 3.82 2.35 26.01
N GLY A 144 4.75 1.81 26.79
CA GLY A 144 4.60 0.53 27.48
C GLY A 144 3.52 0.57 28.56
N ALA A 145 2.25 0.63 28.17
CA ALA A 145 1.16 0.20 29.01
C ALA A 145 0.98 -1.31 28.77
N MET A 146 1.62 -2.11 29.62
CA MET A 146 0.99 -3.35 30.03
C MET A 146 -0.32 -2.94 30.71
N ALA A 147 -1.44 -3.35 30.14
CA ALA A 147 -2.68 -3.53 30.88
C ALA A 147 -3.03 -5.02 30.77
#